data_AF-A0A379WFN9-F1
#
_entry.id   AF-A0A379WFN9-F1
#
_cell.length_a   1.000
_cell.length_b   1.000
_cell.length_c   1.000
_cell.angle_alpha   90.00
_cell.angle_beta   90.00
_cell.angle_gamma   90.00
#
_symmetry.space_group_name_H-M   'P 1'
#
loop_
_entity.id
_entity.type
_entity.pdbx_description
1 polymer ?
#
loop_
_entity_poly.entity_id
_entity_poly.type
_entity_poly.pdbx_seq_one_letter_code
_entity_poly.pdbx_strand_id
1 'polypeptide(L)'
;MKQMSAIALAEPGVESVVVFPGLSVNGPVNVPNSALMFAMLKPFDEREDPSLSANAIAGKLMHKFSHIPDGFIGIFPPPPVPGLGATGGFKLQIEDRAELGFEAMTKVQSEIMSKAMQTPELANMLASFQTNAPQLQVDIDRVKAKSMGGIAHRHL
;
A
#
# COMPACT_ATOMS: atom_id res chain seq x y z
N MET A 1 12.42 3.46 -4.31
CA MET A 1 12.70 2.04 -4.64
C MET A 1 14.17 1.70 -4.82
N LYS A 2 14.95 2.33 -5.72
CA LYS A 2 16.37 1.99 -5.90
C LYS A 2 17.19 2.03 -4.59
N GLN A 3 17.00 3.08 -3.79
CA GLN A 3 17.63 3.22 -2.47
C GLN A 3 17.20 2.11 -1.51
N MET A 4 15.90 1.78 -1.45
CA MET A 4 15.41 0.67 -0.62
C MET A 4 16.02 -0.67 -1.03
N SER A 5 16.14 -0.95 -2.33
CA SER A 5 16.74 -2.19 -2.82
C SER A 5 18.21 -2.30 -2.40
N ALA A 6 18.97 -1.20 -2.49
CA ALA A 6 20.36 -1.18 -2.07
C ALA A 6 20.50 -1.41 -0.55
N ILE A 7 19.65 -0.77 0.26
CA ILE A 7 19.62 -0.96 1.72
C ILE A 7 19.28 -2.41 2.08
N ALA A 8 18.27 -3.00 1.42
CA ALA A 8 17.85 -4.37 1.68
C ALA A 8 18.92 -5.39 1.28
N LEU A 9 19.53 -5.24 0.10
CA LEU A 9 20.61 -6.13 -0.36
C LEU A 9 21.87 -6.04 0.52
N ALA A 10 22.09 -4.90 1.20
CA ALA A 10 23.21 -4.73 2.11
C ALA A 10 22.94 -5.26 3.54
N GLU A 11 21.72 -5.69 3.85
CA GLU A 11 21.38 -6.23 5.17
C GLU A 11 21.82 -7.71 5.28
N PRO A 12 22.64 -8.06 6.29
CA PRO A 12 23.00 -9.46 6.54
C PRO A 12 21.77 -10.37 6.67
N GLY A 13 21.79 -11.50 5.96
CA GLY A 13 20.69 -12.46 5.93
C GLY A 13 19.70 -12.26 4.78
N VAL A 14 19.77 -11.16 4.02
CA VAL A 14 19.05 -11.00 2.75
C VAL A 14 19.86 -11.61 1.61
N GLU A 15 19.21 -12.44 0.79
CA GLU A 15 19.81 -13.09 -0.37
C GLU A 15 19.53 -12.32 -1.67
N SER A 16 18.28 -11.89 -1.87
CA SER A 16 17.88 -11.17 -3.06
C SER A 16 16.68 -10.26 -2.82
N VAL A 17 16.46 -9.32 -3.74
CA VAL A 17 15.36 -8.36 -3.67
C VAL A 17 14.70 -8.26 -5.03
N VAL A 18 13.37 -8.40 -5.06
CA VAL A 18 12.54 -8.16 -6.24
C VAL A 18 11.59 -7.01 -5.95
N VAL A 19 11.43 -6.10 -6.92
CA VAL A 19 10.59 -4.92 -6.79
C VAL A 19 9.58 -4.86 -7.92
N PHE A 20 8.33 -4.56 -7.55
CA PHE A 20 7.20 -4.35 -8.44
C PHE A 20 6.70 -2.91 -8.29
N PRO A 21 7.22 -1.96 -9.09
CA PRO A 21 6.67 -0.60 -9.13
C PRO A 21 5.21 -0.62 -9.61
N GLY A 22 4.37 0.22 -9.03
CA GLY A 22 2.95 0.29 -9.36
C GLY A 22 2.10 -0.74 -8.63
N LEU A 23 2.66 -1.82 -8.07
CA LEU A 23 1.88 -2.79 -7.31
C LEU A 23 1.61 -2.29 -5.90
N SER A 24 0.37 -2.45 -5.43
CA SER A 24 -0.05 -2.15 -4.06
C SER A 24 -0.13 -3.43 -3.23
N VAL A 25 0.19 -3.34 -1.94
CA VAL A 25 -0.03 -4.45 -0.98
C VAL A 25 -1.53 -4.78 -0.84
N ASN A 26 -2.43 -3.84 -1.18
CA ASN A 26 -3.87 -4.01 -1.04
C ASN A 26 -4.53 -4.83 -2.16
N GLY A 27 -3.78 -5.21 -3.20
CA GLY A 27 -4.28 -6.03 -4.30
C GLY A 27 -3.68 -5.66 -5.67
N PRO A 28 -4.11 -6.34 -6.74
CA PRO A 28 -3.51 -6.25 -8.08
C PRO A 28 -3.90 -4.97 -8.85
N VAL A 29 -4.03 -3.84 -8.16
CA VAL A 29 -4.29 -2.55 -8.79
C VAL A 29 -2.97 -1.83 -9.02
N ASN A 30 -2.75 -1.35 -10.25
CA ASN A 30 -1.60 -0.52 -10.57
C ASN A 30 -1.83 0.92 -10.04
N VAL A 31 -1.10 1.31 -9.01
CA VAL A 31 -1.16 2.65 -8.41
C VAL A 31 0.21 3.34 -8.64
N PRO A 32 0.27 4.43 -9.43
CA PRO A 32 1.55 5.04 -9.86
C PRO A 32 2.48 5.49 -8.72
N ASN A 33 1.94 5.73 -7.53
CA ASN A 33 2.68 6.16 -6.34
C ASN A 33 2.90 5.02 -5.32
N SER A 34 2.67 3.75 -5.68
CA SER A 34 2.94 2.59 -4.83
C SER A 34 4.02 1.67 -5.43
N ALA A 35 4.61 0.86 -4.57
CA ALA A 35 5.47 -0.25 -4.99
C ALA A 35 5.45 -1.36 -3.95
N LEU A 36 5.62 -2.59 -4.41
CA LEU A 36 5.80 -3.76 -3.56
C LEU A 36 7.22 -4.31 -3.71
N MET A 37 7.87 -4.65 -2.60
CA MET A 37 9.20 -5.24 -2.58
C MET A 37 9.17 -6.55 -1.81
N PHE A 38 9.77 -7.59 -2.38
CA PHE A 38 10.03 -8.84 -1.69
C PHE A 38 11.53 -8.97 -1.44
N ALA A 39 11.92 -9.04 -0.17
CA ALA A 39 13.27 -9.36 0.25
C ALA A 39 13.34 -10.86 0.60
N MET A 40 13.99 -11.64 -0.24
CA MET A 40 14.21 -13.07 -0.01
C MET A 40 15.35 -13.22 0.98
N LEU A 41 15.11 -13.96 2.05
CA LEU A 41 16.13 -14.25 3.06
C LEU A 41 16.93 -15.47 2.63
N LYS A 42 18.19 -15.51 3.07
CA LYS A 42 19.07 -16.67 2.93
C LYS A 42 18.44 -17.95 3.53
N PRO A 43 18.92 -19.14 3.15
CA PRO A 43 18.60 -20.40 3.81
C PRO A 43 18.73 -20.33 5.35
N PHE A 44 17.95 -21.14 6.07
CA PHE A 44 17.88 -21.08 7.54
C PHE A 44 19.19 -21.49 8.22
N ASP A 45 19.90 -22.45 7.64
CA ASP A 45 21.24 -22.92 8.04
C ASP A 45 22.33 -21.83 7.91
N GLU A 46 22.11 -20.82 7.07
CA GLU A 46 22.97 -19.64 6.99
C GLU A 46 22.54 -18.50 7.95
N ARG A 47 21.48 -18.71 8.74
CA ARG A 47 20.86 -17.69 9.61
C ARG A 47 20.53 -18.22 11.01
N GLU A 48 21.41 -19.06 11.56
CA GLU A 48 21.23 -19.64 12.91
C GLU A 48 21.35 -18.60 14.04
N ASP A 49 22.04 -17.49 13.81
CA ASP A 49 22.12 -16.40 14.77
C ASP A 49 20.73 -15.74 14.96
N PRO A 50 20.23 -15.55 16.20
CA PRO A 50 18.93 -14.93 16.45
C PRO A 50 18.75 -13.54 15.80
N SER A 51 19.84 -12.79 15.61
CA SER A 51 19.84 -11.49 14.93
C SER A 51 19.61 -11.59 13.41
N LEU A 52 19.71 -12.80 12.84
CA LEU A 52 19.41 -13.13 11.45
C LEU A 52 18.03 -13.81 11.30
N SER A 53 17.24 -13.85 12.37
CA SER A 53 15.83 -14.22 12.28
C SER A 53 15.06 -13.24 11.38
N ALA A 54 14.00 -13.72 10.72
CA ALA A 54 13.21 -12.89 9.82
C ALA A 54 12.65 -11.63 10.51
N ASN A 55 12.22 -11.75 11.77
CA ASN A 55 11.73 -10.63 12.56
C ASN A 55 12.83 -9.62 12.90
N ALA A 56 14.04 -10.09 13.24
CA ALA A 56 15.17 -9.21 13.52
C ALA A 56 15.60 -8.45 12.26
N ILE A 57 15.69 -9.13 11.11
CA ILE A 57 15.99 -8.51 9.81
C ILE A 57 14.91 -7.49 9.44
N ALA A 58 13.63 -7.85 9.56
CA ALA A 58 12.52 -6.94 9.31
C ALA A 58 12.59 -5.68 10.18
N GLY A 59 12.90 -5.81 11.48
CA GLY A 59 13.07 -4.69 12.39
C GLY A 59 14.22 -3.75 12.00
N LYS A 60 15.38 -4.31 11.63
CA LYS A 60 16.53 -3.52 11.15
C LYS A 60 16.20 -2.79 9.86
N LEU A 61 15.56 -3.46 8.89
CA LEU A 61 15.14 -2.85 7.64
C LEU A 61 14.10 -1.75 7.86
N MET A 62 13.13 -1.97 8.75
CA MET A 62 12.15 -0.95 9.12
C MET A 62 12.83 0.31 9.65
N HIS A 63 13.77 0.15 10.58
CA HIS A 63 14.57 1.26 11.10
C HIS A 63 15.40 1.95 10.00
N LYS A 64 16.03 1.20 9.09
CA LYS A 64 16.81 1.81 8.00
C LYS A 64 15.90 2.55 7.01
N PHE A 65 14.73 2.01 6.70
CA PHE A 65 13.76 2.60 5.78
C PHE A 65 13.08 3.84 6.35
N SER A 66 12.94 3.97 7.67
CA SER A 66 12.38 5.18 8.29
C SER A 66 13.20 6.45 8.03
N HIS A 67 14.43 6.31 7.54
CA HIS A 67 15.32 7.42 7.17
C HIS A 67 15.19 7.82 5.69
N ILE A 68 14.39 7.10 4.90
CA ILE A 68 14.14 7.44 3.50
C ILE A 68 13.05 8.51 3.48
N PRO A 69 13.33 9.72 2.93
CA PRO A 69 12.32 10.74 2.77
C PRO A 69 11.28 10.30 1.72
N ASP A 70 10.08 10.84 1.84
CA ASP A 70 8.93 10.63 0.95
C ASP A 70 8.27 9.23 0.98
N GLY A 71 7.10 9.19 1.61
CA GLY A 71 6.17 8.07 1.55
C GLY A 71 6.02 7.27 2.85
N PHE A 72 5.00 6.42 2.89
CA PHE A 72 4.79 5.46 3.97
C PHE A 72 5.40 4.12 3.57
N ILE A 73 6.29 3.60 4.41
CA ILE A 73 6.92 2.28 4.22
C ILE A 73 6.47 1.36 5.33
N GLY A 74 5.92 0.21 4.96
CA GLY A 74 5.58 -0.88 5.87
C GLY A 74 6.28 -2.17 5.44
N ILE A 75 6.81 -2.91 6.42
CA ILE A 75 7.28 -4.29 6.24
C ILE A 75 6.29 -5.19 6.95
N PHE A 76 5.78 -6.18 6.21
CA PHE A 76 4.82 -7.14 6.71
C PHE A 76 5.40 -8.55 6.51
N PRO A 77 5.32 -9.43 7.52
CA PRO A 77 5.61 -10.84 7.28
C PRO A 77 4.63 -11.41 6.25
N PRO A 78 5.03 -12.45 5.48
CA PRO A 78 4.12 -13.13 4.59
C PRO A 78 2.93 -13.72 5.37
N PRO A 79 1.73 -13.82 4.76
CA PRO A 79 0.58 -14.42 5.41
C PRO A 79 0.88 -15.89 5.78
N PRO A 80 0.42 -16.37 6.96
CA PRO A 80 0.71 -17.74 7.40
C PRO A 80 0.05 -18.81 6.51
N VAL A 81 -1.04 -18.45 5.82
CA VAL A 81 -1.72 -19.29 4.83
C VAL A 81 -1.88 -18.49 3.54
N PRO A 82 -1.27 -18.93 2.42
CA PRO A 82 -1.49 -18.32 1.12
C PRO A 82 -2.98 -18.28 0.76
N GLY A 83 -3.48 -17.13 0.31
CA GLY A 83 -4.87 -16.97 -0.15
C GLY A 83 -5.86 -16.34 0.84
N LEU A 84 -5.48 -16.12 2.11
CA LEU A 84 -6.34 -15.45 3.11
C LEU A 84 -6.18 -13.91 3.17
N GLY A 85 -5.28 -13.36 2.35
CA GLY A 85 -4.99 -11.93 2.30
C GLY A 85 -3.53 -11.67 1.95
N ALA A 86 -3.19 -10.41 1.68
CA ALA A 86 -1.81 -10.00 1.40
C ALA A 86 -0.96 -9.81 2.67
N THR A 87 -1.61 -9.59 3.82
CA THR A 87 -0.99 -9.40 5.14
C THR A 87 -1.72 -10.23 6.19
N GLY A 88 -1.04 -10.58 7.28
CA GLY A 88 -1.71 -11.13 8.47
C GLY A 88 -2.59 -10.08 9.18
N GLY A 89 -3.44 -10.52 10.11
CA GLY A 89 -4.34 -9.65 10.89
C GLY A 89 -5.81 -9.84 10.53
N PHE A 90 -6.60 -8.77 10.63
CA PHE A 90 -8.01 -8.73 10.22
C PHE A 90 -8.25 -7.63 9.18
N LYS A 91 -9.36 -7.73 8.44
CA LYS A 91 -9.83 -6.71 7.50
C LYS A 91 -11.22 -6.25 7.89
N LEU A 92 -11.40 -4.94 7.97
CA LEU A 92 -12.70 -4.29 8.16
C LEU A 92 -13.13 -3.63 6.84
N GLN A 93 -14.40 -3.74 6.49
CA GLN A 93 -15.00 -3.02 5.37
C GLN A 93 -16.08 -2.08 5.90
N ILE A 94 -15.94 -0.79 5.60
CA ILE A 94 -16.93 0.23 5.92
C ILE A 94 -17.80 0.40 4.67
N GLU A 95 -19.12 0.30 4.83
CA GLU A 95 -20.09 0.37 3.75
C GLU A 95 -21.05 1.54 3.99
N ASP A 96 -21.21 2.39 2.97
CA ASP A 96 -22.25 3.41 2.94
C ASP A 96 -23.51 2.80 2.32
N ARG A 97 -24.54 2.61 3.14
CA ARG A 97 -25.83 2.04 2.73
C ARG A 97 -26.92 3.10 2.51
N ALA A 98 -26.59 4.37 2.72
CA ALA A 98 -27.53 5.49 2.66
C ALA A 98 -27.14 6.54 1.61
N GLU A 99 -26.16 6.25 0.76
CA GLU A 99 -25.68 7.12 -0.33
C GLU A 99 -25.22 8.51 0.17
N LEU A 100 -24.58 8.55 1.34
CA LEU A 100 -24.04 9.76 1.97
C LEU A 100 -22.81 10.30 1.25
N GLY A 101 -22.12 9.47 0.46
CA GLY A 101 -21.02 9.87 -0.41
C GLY A 101 -19.64 9.89 0.27
N PHE A 102 -18.62 10.26 -0.51
CA PHE A 102 -17.21 10.07 -0.12
C PHE A 102 -16.77 10.92 1.07
N GLU A 103 -17.31 12.11 1.27
CA GLU A 103 -16.95 12.97 2.41
C GLU A 103 -17.36 12.32 3.74
N ALA A 104 -18.60 11.82 3.80
CA ALA A 104 -19.11 11.09 4.96
C ALA A 104 -18.30 9.82 5.23
N MET A 105 -17.96 9.06 4.18
CA MET A 105 -17.10 7.88 4.28
C MET A 105 -15.72 8.21 4.84
N THR A 106 -15.07 9.27 4.34
CA THR A 106 -13.76 9.72 4.83
C THR A 106 -13.82 10.09 6.31
N LYS A 107 -14.88 10.81 6.73
CA LYS A 107 -15.08 11.17 8.13
C LYS A 107 -15.17 9.95 9.04
N VAL A 108 -16.02 8.98 8.68
CA VAL A 108 -16.19 7.73 9.46
C VAL A 108 -14.90 6.93 9.51
N GLN A 109 -14.16 6.83 8.40
CA GLN A 109 -12.85 6.18 8.39
C GLN A 109 -11.88 6.85 9.36
N SER A 110 -11.78 8.19 9.34
CA SER A 110 -10.90 8.94 10.24
C SER A 110 -11.27 8.75 11.71
N GLU A 111 -12.57 8.71 12.04
CA GLU A 111 -13.04 8.45 13.41
C GLU A 111 -12.67 7.04 13.89
N ILE A 112 -12.84 6.02 13.04
CA ILE A 112 -12.45 4.64 13.37
C ILE A 112 -10.95 4.55 13.62
N MET A 113 -10.13 5.13 12.72
CA MET A 113 -8.67 5.12 12.87
C MET A 113 -8.22 5.83 14.15
N SER A 114 -8.82 6.98 14.47
CA SER A 114 -8.49 7.74 15.69
C SER A 114 -8.78 6.95 16.96
N LYS A 115 -9.91 6.24 17.02
CA LYS A 115 -10.25 5.36 18.15
C LYS A 115 -9.35 4.13 18.21
N ALA A 116 -9.04 3.55 17.07
CA ALA A 116 -8.17 2.38 17.00
C ALA A 116 -6.76 2.69 17.53
N MET A 117 -6.21 3.87 17.23
CA MET A 117 -4.91 4.32 17.77
C MET A 117 -4.89 4.49 19.29
N GLN A 118 -6.06 4.64 19.93
CA GLN A 118 -6.20 4.75 21.39
C GLN A 118 -6.49 3.40 22.07
N THR A 119 -6.67 2.33 21.30
CA THR A 119 -7.03 1.00 21.80
C THR A 119 -5.77 0.13 21.90
N PRO A 120 -5.27 -0.21 23.10
CA PRO A 120 -3.98 -0.89 23.28
C PRO A 120 -3.88 -2.26 22.58
N GLU A 121 -5.01 -2.95 22.41
CA GLU A 121 -5.09 -4.24 21.74
C GLU A 121 -4.95 -4.13 20.21
N LEU A 122 -5.02 -2.92 19.66
CA LEU A 122 -4.91 -2.63 18.23
C LEU A 122 -3.57 -1.96 17.93
N ALA A 123 -2.82 -2.54 17.00
CA ALA A 123 -1.56 -1.97 16.52
C ALA A 123 -1.48 -2.06 15.00
N ASN A 124 -0.73 -1.14 14.39
CA ASN A 124 -0.42 -1.13 12.96
C ASN A 124 -1.67 -1.15 12.04
N MET A 125 -2.76 -0.51 12.50
CA MET A 125 -3.97 -0.32 11.69
C MET A 125 -3.65 0.54 10.46
N LEU A 126 -4.18 0.15 9.30
CA LEU A 126 -3.99 0.86 8.03
C LEU A 126 -5.33 1.07 7.34
N ALA A 127 -5.50 2.25 6.76
CA ALA A 127 -6.65 2.60 5.93
C ALA A 127 -6.22 2.64 4.46
N SER A 128 -6.98 1.97 3.59
CA SER A 128 -6.68 1.91 2.15
C SER A 128 -7.46 2.91 1.30
N PHE A 129 -8.54 3.50 1.83
CA PHE A 129 -9.36 4.45 1.08
C PHE A 129 -8.79 5.87 1.18
N GLN A 130 -8.53 6.47 0.02
CA GLN A 130 -7.96 7.81 -0.15
C GLN A 130 -8.82 8.59 -1.15
N THR A 131 -9.27 9.79 -0.80
CA THR A 131 -10.08 10.66 -1.67
C THR A 131 -9.29 11.84 -2.24
N ASN A 132 -8.04 12.02 -1.84
CA ASN A 132 -7.21 13.17 -2.18
C ASN A 132 -6.33 12.95 -3.43
N ALA A 133 -6.60 11.92 -4.23
CA ALA A 133 -5.94 11.76 -5.52
C ALA A 133 -6.33 12.93 -6.45
N PRO A 134 -5.38 13.66 -7.04
CA PRO A 134 -5.70 14.76 -7.95
C PRO A 134 -6.47 14.21 -9.15
N GLN A 135 -7.70 14.69 -9.35
CA GLN A 135 -8.53 14.34 -10.49
C GLN A 135 -8.50 15.49 -11.51
N LEU A 136 -8.25 15.17 -12.77
CA LEU A 136 -8.45 16.11 -13.86
C LEU A 136 -9.90 16.01 -14.33
N GLN A 137 -10.73 16.98 -13.95
CA GLN A 137 -12.08 17.10 -14.48
C GLN A 137 -12.01 17.82 -15.83
N VAL A 138 -12.31 17.10 -16.91
CA VAL A 138 -12.41 17.68 -18.25
C VAL A 138 -13.89 17.94 -18.54
N ASP A 139 -14.32 19.18 -18.38
CA ASP A 139 -15.65 19.60 -18.81
C ASP A 139 -15.66 19.76 -20.33
N ILE A 140 -16.20 18.76 -21.03
CA ILE A 140 -16.33 18.82 -22.50
C ILE A 140 -17.57 19.65 -22.86
N ASP A 141 -17.34 20.85 -23.39
CA ASP A 141 -18.38 21.62 -24.07
C ASP A 141 -18.79 20.90 -25.37
N ARG A 142 -19.86 20.10 -25.26
CA ARG A 142 -20.40 19.31 -26.37
C ARG A 142 -20.98 20.18 -27.50
N VAL A 143 -21.37 21.43 -27.21
CA VAL A 143 -21.90 22.36 -28.22
C VAL A 143 -20.77 22.88 -29.10
N LYS A 144 -19.67 23.28 -28.48
CA LYS A 144 -18.46 23.74 -29.17
C LYS A 144 -17.72 22.59 -29.90
N ALA A 145 -17.72 21.39 -29.33
CA ALA A 145 -17.15 20.20 -29.99
C ALA A 145 -17.88 19.85 -31.30
N LYS A 146 -19.21 19.99 -31.33
CA LYS A 146 -20.02 19.75 -32.54
C LYS A 146 -19.88 20.84 -33.59
N SER A 147 -19.77 22.12 -33.20
CA SER A 147 -19.64 23.23 -34.16
C SER A 147 -18.29 23.28 -34.87
N MET A 148 -17.25 22.67 -34.29
CA MET A 148 -15.90 22.56 -34.90
C MET A 148 -15.68 21.23 -35.66
N GLY A 149 -16.74 20.47 -35.96
CA GLY A 149 -16.65 19.25 -36.78
C GLY A 149 -16.21 17.98 -36.04
N GLY A 150 -16.07 18.02 -34.71
CA GLY A 150 -15.75 16.85 -33.90
C GLY A 150 -16.99 15.97 -33.69
N ILE A 151 -17.06 14.84 -34.39
CA ILE A 151 -18.05 13.80 -34.12
C ILE A 151 -17.70 13.18 -32.75
N ALA A 152 -18.43 13.58 -31.70
CA ALA A 152 -18.43 12.84 -30.45
C ALA A 152 -19.05 11.45 -30.72
N HIS A 153 -18.20 10.44 -30.89
CA HIS A 153 -18.64 9.08 -31.16
C HIS A 153 -19.63 8.60 -30.10
N ARG A 154 -20.82 8.26 -30.58
CA ARG A 154 -21.97 7.75 -29.83
C ARG A 154 -21.87 6.22 -29.88
N HIS A 155 -21.54 5.56 -28.77
CA HIS A 155 -21.79 4.13 -28.64
C HIS A 155 -22.65 3.86 -27.39
N LEU A 156 -23.71 3.10 -27.66
CA LEU A 156 -24.56 2.40 -26.72
C LEU A 156 -23.77 1.32 -25.98
#